data_AF-A0A1M7AYP7-F1
#
_entry.id   AF-A0A1M7AYP7-F1
#
_cell.length_a   1.000
_cell.length_b   1.000
_cell.length_c   1.000
_cell.angle_alpha   90.00
_cell.angle_beta   90.00
_cell.angle_gamma   90.00
#
_symmetry.space_group_name_H-M   'P 1'
#
loop_
_entity.id
_entity.type
_entity.pdbx_description
1 polymer ?
#
loop_
_entity_poly.entity_id
_entity_poly.type
_entity_poly.pdbx_seq_one_letter_code
_entity_poly.pdbx_strand_id
1 'polypeptide(L)'
;MAKTDRTGQTFGRLTIIADHGGAQLQCRCDCGRKGSYPRAITKPSYRGPKACPWCLGSPCEECGAIIPHKGRMPAKTCSEACRSARAARRERERYAQIKNTDDFKAKRADYLRRLDAAMAADPDLAESVRKTRRRAVRAWRERQLADPALRGKYRMRARQAEQRRLERIRSDPDAYAKHLRKQRAWYHALSDDEYQRIFVSAREERNRRYKNND
;
A
#
# COMPACT_ATOMS: atom_id res chain seq x y z
N MET A 1 -4.05 11.62 62.00
CA MET A 1 -4.32 10.18 61.80
C MET A 1 -3.28 9.62 60.84
N ALA A 2 -2.49 8.64 61.28
CA ALA A 2 -1.52 7.97 60.42
C ALA A 2 -2.27 7.30 59.24
N LYS A 3 -1.89 7.61 58.01
CA LYS A 3 -2.48 6.97 56.82
C LYS A 3 -2.10 5.49 56.87
N THR A 4 -3.10 4.61 56.92
CA THR A 4 -2.91 3.16 56.83
C THR A 4 -2.11 2.84 55.57
N ASP A 5 -0.98 2.15 55.74
CA ASP A 5 -0.21 1.57 54.65
C ASP A 5 -1.04 0.48 53.97
N ARG A 6 -1.08 0.50 52.64
CA ARG A 6 -1.86 -0.44 51.81
C ARG A 6 -0.99 -1.37 50.98
N THR A 7 0.32 -1.38 51.25
CA THR A 7 1.27 -2.26 50.59
C THR A 7 0.85 -3.73 50.71
N GLY A 8 0.97 -4.48 49.61
CA GLY A 8 0.58 -5.89 49.53
C GLY A 8 -0.89 -6.15 49.13
N GLN A 9 -1.77 -5.15 49.22
CA GLN A 9 -3.17 -5.34 48.81
C GLN A 9 -3.32 -5.41 47.28
N THR A 10 -4.24 -6.25 46.81
CA THR A 10 -4.51 -6.47 45.39
C THR A 10 -5.92 -6.02 45.00
N PHE A 11 -6.02 -5.28 43.89
CA PHE A 11 -7.26 -4.74 43.35
C PHE A 11 -7.37 -5.06 41.86
N GLY A 12 -8.16 -6.08 41.53
CA GLY A 12 -8.19 -6.63 40.17
C GLY A 12 -6.86 -7.28 39.81
N ARG A 13 -6.17 -6.74 38.80
CA ARG A 13 -4.86 -7.22 38.31
C ARG A 13 -3.69 -6.37 38.80
N LEU A 14 -3.90 -5.55 39.83
CA LEU A 14 -2.92 -4.59 40.35
C LEU A 14 -2.64 -4.87 41.82
N THR A 15 -1.38 -5.09 42.16
CA THR A 15 -0.89 -5.27 43.54
C THR A 15 -0.10 -4.04 43.97
N ILE A 16 -0.42 -3.47 45.13
CA ILE A 16 0.27 -2.28 45.66
C ILE A 16 1.67 -2.69 46.16
N ILE A 17 2.71 -2.07 45.60
CA ILE A 17 4.11 -2.34 45.96
C ILE A 17 4.71 -1.26 46.85
N ALA A 18 4.17 -0.04 46.80
CA ALA A 18 4.58 1.04 47.70
C ALA A 18 3.45 2.05 47.91
N ASP A 19 3.29 2.46 49.16
CA ASP A 19 2.39 3.51 49.59
C ASP A 19 3.17 4.62 50.30
N HIS A 20 3.42 5.75 49.61
CA HIS A 20 4.11 6.90 50.19
C HIS A 20 3.18 7.83 50.98
N GLY A 21 1.93 7.41 51.27
CA GLY A 21 0.93 8.25 51.91
C GLY A 21 0.38 9.37 51.01
N GLY A 22 0.78 9.45 49.75
CA GLY A 22 0.32 10.45 48.78
C GLY A 22 -1.07 10.16 48.18
N ALA A 23 -1.47 10.96 47.18
CA ALA A 23 -2.69 10.75 46.41
C ALA A 23 -2.61 9.56 45.43
N GLN A 24 -1.39 9.06 45.19
CA GLN A 24 -1.10 7.97 44.26
C GLN A 24 -0.40 6.80 44.97
N LEU A 25 -0.62 5.61 44.45
CA LEU A 25 -0.04 4.33 44.88
C LEU A 25 0.78 3.76 43.75
N GLN A 26 1.97 3.24 44.06
CA GLN A 26 2.74 2.46 43.10
C GLN A 26 2.20 1.03 43.10
N CYS A 27 1.70 0.59 41.94
CA CYS A 27 1.15 -0.75 41.78
C CYS A 27 1.91 -1.52 40.70
N ARG A 28 2.07 -2.83 40.90
CA ARG A 28 2.55 -3.79 39.90
C ARG A 28 1.36 -4.55 39.34
N CYS A 29 1.27 -4.62 38.01
CA CYS A 29 0.26 -5.43 37.34
C CYS A 29 0.70 -6.89 37.22
N ASP A 30 -0.23 -7.83 37.07
CA ASP A 30 0.06 -9.26 36.80
C ASP A 30 1.02 -9.45 35.63
N CYS A 31 0.95 -8.59 34.61
CA CYS A 31 1.87 -8.62 33.47
C CYS A 31 3.28 -8.10 33.79
N GLY A 32 3.60 -7.85 35.06
CA GLY A 32 4.89 -7.37 35.55
C GLY A 32 5.12 -5.85 35.47
N ARG A 33 4.28 -5.10 34.76
CA ARG A 33 4.46 -3.64 34.60
C ARG A 33 4.10 -2.88 35.86
N LYS A 34 4.93 -1.92 36.24
CA LYS A 34 4.69 -0.99 37.36
C LYS A 34 4.04 0.30 36.84
N GLY A 35 3.20 0.93 37.65
CA GLY A 35 2.56 2.20 37.31
C GLY A 35 1.96 2.90 38.53
N SER A 36 1.67 4.19 38.36
CA SER A 36 1.05 5.02 39.38
C SER A 36 -0.47 5.04 39.22
N TYR A 37 -1.21 4.74 40.30
CA TYR A 37 -2.66 4.68 40.32
C TYR A 37 -3.23 5.53 41.46
N PRO A 38 -4.45 6.07 41.34
CA PRO A 38 -5.03 6.87 42.41
C PRO A 38 -5.28 6.02 43.67
N ARG A 39 -4.99 6.58 44.84
CA ARG A 39 -5.28 5.96 46.15
C ARG A 39 -6.76 5.56 46.31
N ALA A 40 -7.65 6.23 45.57
CA ALA A 40 -9.07 5.91 45.53
C ALA A 40 -9.39 4.50 45.00
N ILE A 41 -8.44 3.79 44.36
CA ILE A 41 -8.63 2.41 43.89
C ILE A 41 -9.05 1.45 45.01
N THR A 42 -8.71 1.75 46.26
CA THR A 42 -9.06 0.94 47.42
C THR A 42 -10.48 1.16 47.93
N LYS A 43 -11.19 2.18 47.41
CA LYS A 43 -12.58 2.46 47.78
C LYS A 43 -13.54 1.55 47.00
N PRO A 44 -14.60 1.00 47.64
CA PRO A 44 -15.63 0.21 46.95
C PRO A 44 -16.34 0.96 45.80
N SER A 45 -16.42 2.28 45.88
CA SER A 45 -17.04 3.14 44.86
C SER A 45 -16.16 3.37 43.62
N TYR A 46 -14.91 2.90 43.61
CA TYR A 46 -14.01 3.10 42.47
C TYR A 46 -14.50 2.37 41.22
N ARG A 47 -14.63 3.11 40.11
CA ARG A 47 -15.05 2.62 38.78
C ARG A 47 -13.96 2.75 37.72
N GLY A 48 -12.74 3.12 38.11
CA GLY A 48 -11.63 3.26 37.17
C GLY A 48 -10.93 1.93 36.84
N PRO A 49 -9.86 1.98 36.03
CA PRO A 49 -9.15 0.78 35.58
C PRO A 49 -8.47 0.04 36.74
N LYS A 50 -8.75 -1.26 36.85
CA LYS A 50 -8.12 -2.19 37.80
C LYS A 50 -7.05 -3.08 37.14
N ALA A 51 -6.47 -2.61 36.04
CA ALA A 51 -5.41 -3.26 35.29
C ALA A 51 -4.56 -2.19 34.58
N CYS A 52 -3.34 -2.56 34.16
CA CYS A 52 -2.46 -1.58 33.52
C CYS A 52 -2.94 -1.19 32.11
N PRO A 53 -2.53 0.00 31.62
CA PRO A 53 -2.89 0.48 30.28
C PRO A 53 -2.59 -0.51 29.16
N TRP A 54 -1.56 -1.36 29.30
CA TRP A 54 -1.21 -2.35 28.30
C TRP A 54 -2.11 -3.59 28.35
N CYS A 55 -2.51 -4.05 29.54
CA CYS A 55 -3.46 -5.16 29.66
C CYS A 55 -4.87 -4.75 29.23
N LEU A 56 -5.22 -3.47 29.38
CA LEU A 56 -6.46 -2.87 28.86
C LEU A 56 -6.30 -2.35 27.43
N GLY A 57 -5.11 -2.48 26.87
CA GLY A 57 -4.78 -2.01 25.53
C GLY A 57 -5.47 -2.84 24.45
N SER A 58 -5.56 -2.28 23.26
CA SER A 58 -6.06 -3.00 22.08
C SER A 58 -4.94 -3.22 21.07
N PRO A 59 -4.97 -4.32 20.30
CA PRO A 59 -3.98 -4.55 19.26
C PRO A 59 -4.13 -3.54 18.12
N CYS A 60 -3.01 -3.09 17.57
CA CYS A 60 -2.98 -2.24 16.40
C CYS A 60 -3.56 -2.96 15.17
N GLU A 61 -4.46 -2.31 14.42
CA GLU A 61 -5.09 -2.85 13.20
C GLU A 61 -4.11 -3.09 12.02
N GLU A 62 -2.84 -2.68 12.14
CA GLU A 62 -1.82 -2.86 11.10
C GLU A 62 -0.73 -3.85 11.49
N CYS A 63 -0.15 -3.71 12.69
CA CYS A 63 1.00 -4.52 13.11
C CYS A 63 0.72 -5.44 14.31
N GLY A 64 -0.48 -5.39 14.88
CA GLY A 64 -0.85 -6.20 16.05
C GLY A 64 -0.24 -5.76 17.38
N ALA A 65 0.70 -4.80 17.39
CA ALA A 65 1.30 -4.30 18.63
C ALA A 65 0.25 -3.71 19.58
N ILE A 66 0.38 -4.01 20.88
CA ILE A 66 -0.56 -3.54 21.90
C ILE A 66 -0.43 -2.03 22.10
N ILE A 67 -1.53 -1.32 21.87
CA ILE A 67 -1.67 0.11 22.09
C ILE A 67 -2.14 0.33 23.53
N PRO A 68 -1.37 1.04 24.38
CA PRO A 68 -1.79 1.28 25.75
C PRO A 68 -3.07 2.12 25.79
N HIS A 69 -3.98 1.76 26.69
CA HIS A 69 -5.22 2.47 26.93
C HIS A 69 -4.97 3.85 27.56
N LYS A 70 -5.14 4.93 26.78
CA LYS A 70 -4.91 6.33 27.20
C LYS A 70 -6.18 7.18 27.26
N GLY A 71 -7.32 6.61 27.69
CA GLY A 71 -8.57 7.35 27.87
C GLY A 71 -9.76 6.68 27.22
N ARG A 72 -10.83 7.44 26.96
CA ARG A 72 -12.13 6.89 26.56
C ARG A 72 -12.14 6.22 25.18
N MET A 73 -11.33 6.69 24.24
CA MET A 73 -11.23 6.12 22.89
C MET A 73 -9.83 5.58 22.64
N PRO A 74 -9.66 4.24 22.52
CA PRO A 74 -8.37 3.67 22.17
C PRO A 74 -8.02 4.03 20.73
N ALA A 75 -6.75 4.39 20.49
CA ALA A 75 -6.26 4.55 19.13
C ALA A 75 -6.28 3.21 18.40
N LYS A 76 -6.60 3.22 17.11
CA LYS A 76 -6.64 2.02 16.26
C LYS A 76 -5.25 1.60 15.75
N THR A 77 -4.28 2.50 15.85
CA THR A 77 -2.91 2.32 15.33
C THR A 77 -1.88 2.79 16.34
N CYS A 78 -0.75 2.08 16.44
CA CYS A 78 0.29 2.34 17.44
C CYS A 78 1.29 3.44 17.06
N SER A 79 1.42 3.77 15.78
CA SER A 79 2.40 4.73 15.26
C SER A 79 1.87 5.48 14.04
N GLU A 80 2.55 6.57 13.65
CA GLU A 80 2.23 7.31 12.43
C GLU A 80 2.43 6.46 11.18
N ALA A 81 3.44 5.58 11.17
CA ALA A 81 3.65 4.61 10.10
C ALA A 81 2.43 3.67 9.94
N CYS A 82 1.90 3.14 11.05
CA CYS A 82 0.69 2.32 11.03
C CYS A 82 -0.54 3.13 10.63
N ARG A 83 -0.66 4.38 11.09
CA ARG A 83 -1.77 5.26 10.68
C ARG A 83 -1.77 5.50 9.18
N SER A 84 -0.60 5.79 8.62
CA SER A 84 -0.40 5.98 7.18
C SER A 84 -0.67 4.70 6.39
N ALA A 85 -0.19 3.55 6.86
CA ALA A 85 -0.44 2.25 6.23
C ALA A 85 -1.94 1.90 6.21
N ARG A 86 -2.62 2.16 7.33
CA ARG A 86 -4.07 1.98 7.47
C ARG A 86 -4.86 2.86 6.50
N ALA A 87 -4.50 4.14 6.41
CA ALA A 87 -5.10 5.08 5.48
C ALA A 87 -4.88 4.62 4.03
N ALA A 88 -3.66 4.21 3.68
CA ALA A 88 -3.34 3.69 2.35
C ALA A 88 -4.08 2.38 2.01
N ARG A 89 -4.29 1.48 2.98
CA ARG A 89 -5.11 0.28 2.79
C ARG A 89 -6.57 0.66 2.50
N ARG A 90 -7.18 1.47 3.36
CA ARG A 90 -8.58 1.93 3.19
C ARG A 90 -8.81 2.68 1.89
N GLU A 91 -7.86 3.52 1.49
CA GLU A 91 -7.94 4.24 0.21
C GLU A 91 -7.87 3.29 -0.99
N ARG A 92 -7.03 2.24 -0.93
CA ARG A 92 -6.98 1.20 -1.97
C ARG A 92 -8.30 0.44 -2.07
N GLU A 93 -8.90 0.09 -0.93
CA GLU A 93 -10.21 -0.58 -0.87
C GLU A 93 -11.31 0.31 -1.46
N ARG A 94 -11.38 1.57 -1.02
CA ARG A 94 -12.31 2.56 -1.56
C ARG A 94 -12.14 2.73 -3.06
N TYR A 95 -10.90 2.89 -3.53
CA TYR A 95 -10.59 3.02 -4.96
C TYR A 95 -11.03 1.79 -5.75
N ALA A 96 -10.78 0.58 -5.23
CA ALA A 96 -11.19 -0.67 -5.88
C ALA A 96 -12.72 -0.76 -6.06
N GLN A 97 -13.49 -0.24 -5.11
CA GLN A 97 -14.96 -0.19 -5.17
C GLN A 97 -15.45 0.82 -6.21
N ILE A 98 -14.86 2.02 -6.27
CA ILE A 98 -15.39 3.10 -7.10
C ILE A 98 -14.84 3.14 -8.54
N LYS A 99 -13.65 2.60 -8.81
CA LYS A 99 -12.93 2.83 -10.08
C LYS A 99 -13.68 2.40 -11.35
N ASN A 100 -14.62 1.47 -11.22
CA ASN A 100 -15.40 0.93 -12.33
C ASN A 100 -16.79 1.56 -12.46
N THR A 101 -17.18 2.45 -11.54
CA THR A 101 -18.45 3.19 -11.63
C THR A 101 -18.40 4.23 -12.74
N ASP A 102 -19.54 4.50 -13.36
CA ASP A 102 -19.60 5.41 -14.50
C ASP A 102 -19.37 6.87 -14.09
N ASP A 103 -19.87 7.28 -12.91
CA ASP A 103 -19.55 8.58 -12.31
C ASP A 103 -18.03 8.77 -12.14
N PHE A 104 -17.32 7.77 -11.61
CA PHE A 104 -15.88 7.85 -11.47
C PHE A 104 -15.16 7.91 -12.82
N LYS A 105 -15.58 7.10 -13.80
CA LYS A 105 -15.00 7.13 -15.15
C LYS A 105 -15.21 8.49 -15.81
N ALA A 106 -16.40 9.08 -15.71
CA ALA A 106 -16.73 10.40 -16.24
C ALA A 106 -15.88 11.49 -15.59
N LYS A 107 -15.83 11.53 -14.25
CA LYS A 107 -14.98 12.48 -13.50
C LYS A 107 -13.50 12.33 -13.84
N ARG A 108 -13.04 11.09 -13.99
CA ARG A 108 -11.65 10.79 -14.36
C ARG A 108 -11.34 11.24 -15.80
N ALA A 109 -12.22 10.98 -16.75
CA ALA A 109 -12.07 11.43 -18.12
C ALA A 109 -12.05 12.96 -18.19
N ASP A 110 -12.94 13.63 -17.47
CA ASP A 110 -12.97 15.09 -17.38
C ASP A 110 -11.67 15.68 -16.81
N TYR A 111 -11.19 15.13 -15.70
CA TYR A 111 -9.90 15.54 -15.12
C TYR A 111 -8.75 15.40 -16.12
N LEU A 112 -8.69 14.28 -16.85
CA LEU A 112 -7.64 14.07 -17.86
C LEU A 112 -7.74 15.07 -19.01
N ARG A 113 -8.95 15.38 -19.51
CA ARG A 113 -9.13 16.41 -20.54
C ARG A 113 -8.64 17.78 -20.08
N ARG A 114 -8.99 18.18 -18.85
CA ARG A 114 -8.53 19.46 -18.27
C ARG A 114 -7.03 19.49 -18.09
N LEU A 115 -6.43 18.39 -17.66
CA LEU A 115 -4.98 18.28 -17.54
C LEU A 115 -4.30 18.38 -18.91
N ASP A 116 -4.83 17.71 -19.93
CA ASP A 116 -4.28 17.77 -21.28
C ASP A 116 -4.37 19.19 -21.86
N ALA A 117 -5.50 19.88 -21.65
CA ALA A 117 -5.66 21.28 -22.04
C ALA A 117 -4.66 22.20 -21.30
N ALA A 118 -4.47 22.00 -20.00
CA ALA A 118 -3.50 22.75 -19.21
C ALA A 118 -2.06 22.50 -19.69
N MET A 119 -1.71 21.24 -19.99
CA MET A 119 -0.40 20.89 -20.56
C MET A 119 -0.19 21.43 -21.98
N ALA A 120 -1.26 21.67 -22.74
CA ALA A 120 -1.16 22.31 -24.06
C ALA A 120 -0.94 23.82 -23.93
N ALA A 121 -1.54 24.46 -22.93
CA ALA A 121 -1.41 25.90 -22.68
C ALA A 121 -0.09 26.27 -21.97
N ASP A 122 0.45 25.40 -21.12
CA ASP A 122 1.64 25.64 -20.30
C ASP A 122 2.72 24.57 -20.54
N PRO A 123 3.78 24.89 -21.31
CA PRO A 123 4.90 23.98 -21.56
C PRO A 123 5.69 23.57 -20.31
N ASP A 124 5.81 24.46 -19.31
CA ASP A 124 6.56 24.20 -18.08
C ASP A 124 5.80 23.20 -17.19
N LEU A 125 4.48 23.38 -17.09
CA LEU A 125 3.59 22.38 -16.49
C LEU A 125 3.70 21.04 -17.21
N ALA A 126 3.67 21.05 -18.55
CA ALA A 126 3.77 19.83 -19.34
C ALA A 126 5.09 19.08 -19.07
N GLU A 127 6.20 19.81 -18.99
CA GLU A 127 7.50 19.22 -18.71
C GLU A 127 7.61 18.71 -17.27
N SER A 128 7.06 19.43 -16.29
CA SER A 128 6.97 18.95 -14.90
C SER A 128 6.18 17.64 -14.78
N VAL A 129 5.04 17.55 -15.47
CA VAL A 129 4.22 16.33 -15.51
C VAL A 129 4.98 15.18 -16.19
N ARG A 130 5.62 15.44 -17.34
CA ARG A 130 6.43 14.43 -18.05
C ARG A 130 7.61 13.96 -17.21
N LYS A 131 8.33 14.86 -16.54
CA LYS A 131 9.43 14.53 -15.62
C LYS A 131 8.96 13.62 -14.48
N THR A 132 7.83 13.93 -13.88
CA THR A 132 7.21 13.09 -12.85
C THR A 132 6.85 11.71 -13.38
N ARG A 133 6.22 11.62 -14.55
CA ARG A 133 5.91 10.33 -15.22
C ARG A 133 7.18 9.53 -15.52
N ARG A 134 8.23 10.16 -16.05
CA ARG A 134 9.52 9.50 -16.32
C ARG A 134 10.16 8.95 -15.05
N ARG A 135 10.13 9.71 -13.95
CA ARG A 135 10.63 9.26 -12.64
C ARG A 135 9.88 8.02 -12.14
N ALA A 136 8.55 8.01 -12.24
CA ALA A 136 7.73 6.86 -11.83
C ALA A 136 8.03 5.61 -12.67
N VAL A 137 8.15 5.77 -14.00
CA VAL A 137 8.51 4.68 -14.91
C VAL A 137 9.90 4.14 -14.60
N ARG A 138 10.88 5.02 -14.36
CA ARG A 138 12.24 4.62 -13.99
C ARG A 138 12.26 3.82 -12.69
N ALA A 139 11.62 4.32 -11.63
CA ALA A 139 11.54 3.62 -10.35
C ALA A 139 10.86 2.24 -10.48
N TRP A 140 9.82 2.13 -11.32
CA TRP A 140 9.18 0.84 -11.60
C TRP A 140 10.08 -0.14 -12.36
N ARG A 141 10.88 0.37 -13.31
CA ARG A 141 11.87 -0.44 -14.04
C ARG A 141 12.98 -0.92 -13.12
N GLU A 142 13.51 -0.05 -12.26
CA GLU A 142 14.53 -0.40 -11.27
C GLU A 142 14.03 -1.52 -10.35
N ARG A 143 12.79 -1.43 -9.85
CA ARG A 143 12.16 -2.50 -9.05
C ARG A 143 12.05 -3.84 -9.82
N GLN A 144 11.68 -3.81 -11.09
CA GLN A 144 11.62 -5.03 -11.91
C GLN A 144 13.01 -5.60 -12.21
N LEU A 145 14.05 -4.76 -12.34
CA LEU A 145 15.40 -5.25 -12.56
C LEU A 145 15.98 -5.88 -11.29
N ALA A 146 15.67 -5.31 -10.12
CA ALA A 146 16.07 -5.84 -8.82
C ALA A 146 15.35 -7.15 -8.46
N ASP A 147 14.14 -7.39 -8.97
CA ASP A 147 13.34 -8.59 -8.71
C ASP A 147 13.00 -9.34 -10.02
N PRO A 148 13.80 -10.34 -10.41
CA PRO A 148 13.56 -11.15 -11.60
C PRO A 148 12.20 -11.87 -11.59
N ALA A 149 11.70 -12.28 -10.42
CA ALA A 149 10.41 -12.96 -10.29
C ALA A 149 9.25 -11.99 -10.56
N LEU A 150 9.32 -10.76 -10.03
CA LEU A 150 8.36 -9.70 -10.34
C LEU A 150 8.35 -9.39 -11.85
N ARG A 151 9.54 -9.26 -12.46
CA ARG A 151 9.68 -9.03 -13.90
C ARG A 151 9.09 -10.16 -14.74
N GLY A 152 9.32 -11.41 -14.32
CA GLY A 152 8.75 -12.60 -14.94
C GLY A 152 7.22 -12.57 -14.92
N LYS A 153 6.62 -12.32 -13.74
CA LYS A 153 5.16 -12.19 -13.58
C LYS A 153 4.59 -11.06 -14.45
N TYR A 154 5.26 -9.92 -14.51
CA TYR A 154 4.85 -8.78 -15.34
C TYR A 154 4.85 -9.15 -16.83
N ARG A 155 5.95 -9.72 -17.33
CA ARG A 155 6.08 -10.14 -18.74
C ARG A 155 5.03 -11.19 -19.11
N MET A 156 4.78 -12.15 -18.22
CA MET A 156 3.77 -13.18 -18.44
C MET A 156 2.36 -12.57 -18.55
N ARG A 157 1.99 -11.69 -17.60
CA ARG A 157 0.70 -10.97 -17.67
C ARG A 157 0.56 -10.13 -18.93
N ALA A 158 1.63 -9.47 -19.36
CA ALA A 158 1.64 -8.70 -20.59
C ALA A 158 1.38 -9.59 -21.83
N ARG A 159 2.04 -10.76 -21.91
CA ARG A 159 1.79 -11.75 -22.98
C ARG A 159 0.35 -12.23 -23.00
N GLN A 160 -0.21 -12.59 -21.84
CA GLN A 160 -1.60 -13.04 -21.74
C GLN A 160 -2.59 -11.93 -22.12
N ALA A 161 -2.34 -10.68 -21.73
CA ALA A 161 -3.18 -9.55 -22.10
C ALA A 161 -3.14 -9.29 -23.61
N GLU A 162 -1.95 -9.39 -24.22
CA GLU A 162 -1.78 -9.26 -25.67
C GLU A 162 -2.49 -10.38 -26.42
N GLN A 163 -2.36 -11.63 -25.95
CA GLN A 163 -3.06 -12.77 -26.52
C GLN A 163 -4.58 -12.57 -26.49
N ARG A 164 -5.15 -12.21 -25.33
CA ARG A 164 -6.60 -11.92 -25.21
C ARG A 164 -7.04 -10.78 -26.13
N ARG A 165 -6.20 -9.75 -26.28
CA ARG A 165 -6.47 -8.64 -27.21
C ARG A 165 -6.53 -9.15 -28.65
N LEU A 166 -5.59 -9.99 -29.07
CA LEU A 166 -5.55 -10.56 -30.42
C LEU A 166 -6.71 -11.52 -30.67
N GLU A 167 -7.05 -12.36 -29.70
CA GLU A 167 -8.22 -13.26 -29.76
C GLU A 167 -9.50 -12.45 -29.99
N ARG A 168 -9.70 -11.37 -29.22
CA ARG A 168 -10.85 -10.46 -29.41
C ARG A 168 -10.84 -9.76 -30.77
N ILE A 169 -9.68 -9.41 -31.32
CA ILE A 169 -9.59 -8.84 -32.66
C ILE A 169 -9.94 -9.90 -33.71
N ARG A 170 -9.48 -11.15 -33.53
CA ARG A 170 -9.71 -12.25 -34.46
C ARG A 170 -11.16 -12.74 -34.46
N SER A 171 -11.87 -12.61 -33.34
CA SER A 171 -13.28 -13.01 -33.24
C SER A 171 -14.25 -12.10 -34.00
N ASP A 172 -13.80 -10.90 -34.37
CA ASP A 172 -14.57 -9.93 -35.17
C ASP A 172 -13.94 -9.81 -36.57
N PRO A 173 -14.61 -10.29 -37.63
CA PRO A 173 -14.07 -10.28 -38.99
C PRO A 173 -13.62 -8.90 -39.49
N ASP A 174 -14.38 -7.85 -39.18
CA ASP A 174 -14.09 -6.48 -39.61
C ASP A 174 -12.90 -5.90 -38.86
N ALA A 175 -12.86 -6.12 -37.54
CA ALA A 175 -11.72 -5.73 -36.72
C ALA A 175 -10.44 -6.47 -37.15
N TYR A 176 -10.55 -7.75 -37.49
CA TYR A 176 -9.43 -8.54 -37.97
C TYR A 176 -8.93 -8.07 -39.35
N ALA A 177 -9.83 -7.82 -40.30
CA ALA A 177 -9.48 -7.27 -41.60
C ALA A 177 -8.80 -5.90 -41.48
N LYS A 178 -9.29 -5.03 -40.59
CA LYS A 178 -8.64 -3.75 -40.26
C LYS A 178 -7.25 -3.94 -39.64
N HIS A 179 -7.12 -4.90 -38.72
CA HIS A 179 -5.83 -5.23 -38.10
C HIS A 179 -4.79 -5.68 -39.13
N LEU A 180 -5.16 -6.58 -40.05
CA LEU A 180 -4.28 -7.03 -41.13
C LEU A 180 -3.88 -5.90 -42.07
N ARG A 181 -4.83 -5.03 -42.47
CA ARG A 181 -4.52 -3.85 -43.29
C ARG A 181 -3.48 -2.96 -42.62
N LYS A 182 -3.64 -2.68 -41.32
CA LYS A 182 -2.69 -1.88 -40.55
C LYS A 182 -1.33 -2.57 -40.44
N GLN A 183 -1.31 -3.88 -40.24
CA GLN A 183 -0.08 -4.66 -40.17
C GLN A 183 0.69 -4.61 -41.50
N ARG A 184 0.00 -4.83 -42.62
CA ARG A 184 0.60 -4.73 -43.96
C ARG A 184 1.13 -3.33 -44.24
N ALA A 185 0.34 -2.29 -43.96
CA ALA A 185 0.77 -0.91 -44.13
C ALA A 185 2.03 -0.60 -43.31
N TRP A 186 2.13 -1.12 -42.08
CA TRP A 186 3.34 -0.97 -41.27
C TRP A 186 4.54 -1.68 -41.91
N TYR A 187 4.38 -2.93 -42.37
CA TYR A 187 5.46 -3.64 -43.07
C TYR A 187 5.93 -2.89 -44.33
N HIS A 188 5.01 -2.35 -45.12
CA HIS A 188 5.34 -1.60 -46.34
C HIS A 188 5.94 -0.21 -46.06
N ALA A 189 5.80 0.31 -44.84
CA ALA A 189 6.37 1.60 -44.46
C ALA A 189 7.81 1.48 -43.92
N LEU A 190 8.31 0.26 -43.71
CA LEU A 190 9.69 0.04 -43.26
C LEU A 190 10.66 0.31 -44.41
N SER A 191 11.76 1.00 -44.11
CA SER A 191 12.90 1.02 -45.03
C SER A 191 13.61 -0.34 -45.06
N ASP A 192 14.43 -0.57 -46.09
CA ASP A 192 15.25 -1.78 -46.19
C ASP A 192 16.16 -1.96 -44.95
N ASP A 193 16.78 -0.88 -44.47
CA ASP A 193 17.60 -0.89 -43.26
C ASP A 193 16.80 -1.29 -42.01
N GLU A 194 15.58 -0.77 -41.87
CA GLU A 194 14.70 -1.12 -40.76
C GLU A 194 14.24 -2.58 -40.83
N TYR A 195 13.92 -3.06 -42.03
CA TYR A 195 13.55 -4.45 -42.26
C TYR A 195 14.70 -5.40 -41.90
N GLN A 196 15.91 -5.12 -42.39
CA GLN A 196 17.11 -5.90 -42.08
C GLN A 196 17.36 -5.97 -40.57
N ARG A 197 17.33 -4.83 -39.89
CA ARG A 197 17.53 -4.76 -38.44
C ARG A 197 16.48 -5.54 -37.64
N ILE A 198 15.21 -5.38 -37.99
CA ILE A 198 14.09 -5.93 -37.20
C ILE A 198 13.96 -7.45 -37.42
N PHE A 199 14.05 -7.91 -38.67
CA PHE A 199 13.72 -9.30 -39.02
C PHE A 199 14.93 -10.17 -39.28
N VAL A 200 15.99 -9.64 -39.92
CA VAL A 200 17.15 -10.42 -40.34
C VAL A 200 18.17 -10.49 -39.20
N SER A 201 18.68 -9.36 -38.73
CA SER A 201 19.70 -9.31 -37.67
C SER A 201 19.20 -9.94 -36.35
N ALA A 202 17.95 -9.66 -35.96
CA ALA A 202 17.36 -10.25 -34.76
C ALA A 202 17.20 -11.78 -34.86
N ARG A 203 16.89 -12.30 -36.06
CA ARG A 203 16.81 -13.75 -36.32
C ARG A 203 18.19 -14.40 -36.23
N GLU A 204 19.20 -13.78 -36.84
CA GLU A 204 20.58 -14.26 -36.79
C GLU A 204 21.15 -14.27 -35.37
N GLU A 205 20.88 -13.23 -34.59
CA GLU A 205 21.31 -13.15 -33.18
C GLU A 205 20.66 -14.26 -32.35
N ARG A 206 19.36 -14.51 -32.56
CA ARG A 206 18.66 -15.63 -31.91
C ARG A 206 19.26 -16.98 -32.30
N ASN A 207 19.55 -17.19 -33.58
CA ASN A 207 20.16 -18.42 -34.08
C ASN A 207 21.58 -18.63 -33.52
N ARG A 208 22.37 -17.55 -33.40
CA ARG A 208 23.69 -17.59 -32.74
C ARG A 208 23.59 -17.96 -31.26
N ARG A 209 22.64 -17.37 -30.52
CA ARG A 209 22.42 -17.71 -29.11
C ARG A 209 21.97 -19.16 -28.91
N TYR A 210 21.20 -19.70 -29.84
CA TYR A 210 20.80 -21.11 -29.81
C TYR A 210 22.00 -22.04 -30.03
N LYS A 211 22.84 -21.75 -31.03
CA LYS A 211 24.07 -22.52 -31.32
C LYS A 211 25.15 -22.44 -30.24
N ASN A 212 25.18 -21.37 -29.43
CA ASN A 212 26.17 -21.19 -28.36
C ASN A 212 25.70 -21.74 -27.00
N ASN A 213 24.50 -22.30 -26.92
CA ASN A 213 23.92 -22.89 -25.71
C ASN A 213 23.79 -24.43 -25.80
N ASP A 214 24.26 -25.03 -26.90
CA ASP A 214 24.62 -26.46 -27.05
C ASP A 214 26.14 -26.60 -26.88
#